data_AF-A0A7W1P7T9-F1
#
_entry.id   AF-A0A7W1P7T9-F1
#
_cell.length_a   1.000
_cell.length_b   1.000
_cell.length_c   1.000
_cell.angle_alpha   90.00
_cell.angle_beta   90.00
_cell.angle_gamma   90.00
#
_symmetry.space_group_name_H-M   'P 1'
#
loop_
_entity.id
_entity.type
_entity.pdbx_description
1 polymer ?
#
loop_
_entity_poly.entity_id
_entity_poly.type
_entity_poly.pdbx_seq_one_letter_code
_entity_poly.pdbx_strand_id
1 'polypeptide(L)'
;DEAADLDKNGRVSIWEAFAAASAGVRRHYQQRGQLSTERALLDDSGDGVGGDAGEPGENGSLASRIYLDVPMPGAAPTDDVLLKLLQRKATLEADVEDLKIRRTFLPGDEYAAEFERLMIELARVSRDVRERVKS
;
A
#
# COMPACT_ATOMS: atom_id res chain seq x y z
N ASP A 1 2.10 -10.16 12.95
CA ASP A 1 1.55 -11.11 11.97
C ASP A 1 2.11 -10.72 10.61
N GLU A 2 2.99 -11.55 10.02
CA GLU A 2 3.61 -11.25 8.71
C GLU A 2 2.58 -11.18 7.57
N ALA A 3 1.37 -11.70 7.78
CA ALA A 3 0.29 -11.65 6.81
C ALA A 3 -0.29 -10.24 6.63
N ALA A 4 -0.05 -9.33 7.58
CA ALA A 4 -0.52 -7.95 7.50
C ALA A 4 0.44 -7.03 6.74
N ASP A 5 1.74 -7.33 6.72
CA ASP A 5 2.75 -6.64 5.89
C ASP A 5 2.54 -7.07 4.43
N LEU A 6 1.70 -6.33 3.71
CA LEU A 6 1.26 -6.64 2.34
C LEU A 6 2.33 -6.23 1.33
N ASP A 7 3.02 -5.12 1.58
CA ASP A 7 4.07 -4.61 0.68
C ASP A 7 5.46 -5.21 0.95
N LYS A 8 5.59 -6.01 2.02
CA LYS A 8 6.81 -6.71 2.44
C LYS A 8 7.95 -5.75 2.78
N ASN A 9 7.62 -4.61 3.38
CA ASN A 9 8.60 -3.63 3.84
C ASN A 9 9.11 -3.90 5.28
N GLY A 10 8.59 -4.92 5.96
CA GLY A 10 8.98 -5.31 7.31
C GLY A 10 8.32 -4.48 8.42
N ARG A 11 7.33 -3.65 8.07
CA ARG A 11 6.55 -2.81 8.98
C ARG A 11 5.06 -3.01 8.68
N VAL A 12 4.20 -2.47 9.55
CA VAL A 12 2.75 -2.54 9.34
C VAL A 12 2.18 -1.13 9.38
N SER A 13 1.75 -0.66 8.22
CA SER A 13 1.04 0.61 8.08
C SER A 13 -0.38 0.54 8.67
N ILE A 14 -1.00 1.69 8.94
CA ILE A 14 -2.40 1.78 9.36
C ILE A 14 -3.31 1.16 8.29
N TRP A 15 -3.02 1.40 7.01
CA TRP A 15 -3.77 0.82 5.89
C TRP A 15 -3.71 -0.71 5.90
N GLU A 16 -2.51 -1.27 6.06
CA GLU A 16 -2.29 -2.71 6.13
C GLU A 16 -2.99 -3.35 7.33
N ALA A 17 -2.92 -2.72 8.48
CA ALA A 17 -3.64 -3.17 9.67
C ALA A 17 -5.16 -3.14 9.46
N PHE A 18 -5.68 -2.06 8.87
CA PHE A 18 -7.10 -1.93 8.52
C PHE A 18 -7.54 -2.99 7.51
N ALA A 19 -6.76 -3.23 6.46
CA ALA A 19 -7.04 -4.23 5.43
C ALA A 19 -7.03 -5.65 6.02
N ALA A 20 -6.03 -5.98 6.84
CA ALA A 20 -5.91 -7.28 7.49
C ALA A 20 -7.08 -7.53 8.47
N ALA A 21 -7.45 -6.54 9.28
CA ALA A 21 -8.57 -6.62 10.20
C ALA A 21 -9.91 -6.78 9.45
N SER A 22 -10.14 -5.97 8.41
CA SER A 22 -11.35 -6.03 7.58
C SER A 22 -11.50 -7.41 6.91
N ALA A 23 -10.42 -7.96 6.39
CA ALA A 23 -10.40 -9.31 5.82
C ALA A 23 -10.68 -10.38 6.90
N GLY A 24 -10.14 -10.22 8.12
CA GLY A 24 -10.38 -11.12 9.25
C GLY A 24 -11.86 -11.17 9.65
N VAL A 25 -12.50 -10.02 9.79
CA VAL A 25 -13.93 -9.91 10.10
C VAL A 25 -14.78 -10.55 8.99
N ARG A 26 -14.47 -10.27 7.72
CA ARG A 26 -15.16 -10.87 6.57
C ARG A 26 -15.08 -12.39 6.58
N ARG A 27 -13.89 -12.95 6.84
CA ARG A 27 -13.69 -14.40 6.99
C ARG A 27 -14.50 -14.97 8.15
N HIS A 28 -14.57 -14.27 9.28
CA HIS A 28 -15.33 -14.72 10.45
C HIS A 28 -16.83 -14.91 10.15
N TYR A 29 -17.45 -13.95 9.45
CA TYR A 29 -18.86 -14.05 9.04
C TYR A 29 -19.07 -15.15 7.99
N GLN A 30 -18.21 -15.21 6.97
CA GLN A 30 -18.29 -16.22 5.91
C GLN A 30 -18.19 -17.66 6.44
N GLN A 31 -17.27 -17.92 7.38
CA GLN A 31 -17.11 -19.26 7.98
C GLN A 31 -18.33 -19.71 8.79
N ARG A 32 -19.17 -18.76 9.24
CA ARG A 32 -20.42 -19.04 9.97
C ARG A 32 -21.65 -19.04 9.07
N GLY A 33 -21.49 -18.87 7.76
CA GLY A 33 -22.61 -18.72 6.83
C GLY A 33 -23.46 -17.48 7.10
N GLN A 34 -22.88 -16.46 7.71
CA GLN A 34 -23.56 -15.21 8.05
C GLN A 34 -23.16 -14.09 7.07
N LEU A 35 -24.11 -13.21 6.77
CA LEU A 35 -23.86 -11.98 6.04
C LEU A 35 -23.26 -10.93 6.99
N SER A 36 -22.20 -10.24 6.55
CA SER A 36 -21.68 -9.05 7.24
C SER A 36 -22.66 -7.91 6.99
N THR A 37 -23.40 -7.50 8.00
CA THR A 37 -24.36 -6.39 7.90
C THR A 37 -23.71 -5.02 7.96
N GLU A 38 -22.46 -4.96 8.44
CA GLU A 38 -21.66 -3.74 8.54
C GLU A 38 -20.27 -3.97 7.93
N ARG A 39 -19.68 -2.90 7.41
CA ARG A 39 -18.34 -2.89 6.82
C ARG A 39 -17.55 -1.74 7.40
N ALA A 40 -16.31 -2.00 7.80
CA ALA A 40 -15.43 -0.95 8.25
C ALA A 40 -15.03 -0.09 7.05
N LEU A 41 -15.08 1.24 7.23
CA LEU A 41 -14.66 2.22 6.24
C LEU A 41 -13.56 3.08 6.85
N LEU A 42 -12.61 3.49 6.03
CA LEU A 42 -11.54 4.40 6.39
C LEU A 42 -11.68 5.68 5.58
N ASP A 43 -11.77 6.81 6.27
CA ASP A 43 -11.63 8.14 5.69
C ASP A 43 -10.34 8.75 6.26
N ASP A 44 -9.31 8.84 5.43
CA ASP A 44 -8.06 9.52 5.74
C ASP A 44 -7.83 10.77 4.85
N SER A 45 -8.82 11.10 4.00
CA SER A 45 -8.83 12.29 3.15
C SER A 45 -9.55 13.49 3.82
N GLY A 46 -10.45 13.21 4.76
CA GLY A 46 -11.24 14.19 5.51
C GLY A 46 -12.48 14.68 4.76
N ASP A 47 -12.93 13.98 3.72
CA ASP A 47 -14.11 14.32 2.93
C ASP A 47 -15.43 13.80 3.52
N GLY A 48 -15.36 12.97 4.57
CA GLY A 48 -16.51 12.34 5.22
C GLY A 48 -17.03 11.11 4.49
N VAL A 49 -16.34 10.64 3.45
CA VAL A 49 -16.71 9.47 2.64
C VAL A 49 -15.64 8.40 2.81
N GLY A 50 -15.86 7.46 3.72
CA GLY A 50 -14.90 6.38 3.97
C GLY A 50 -14.89 5.30 2.88
N GLY A 51 -13.72 4.75 2.59
CA GLY A 51 -13.49 3.65 1.66
C GLY A 51 -13.23 2.31 2.36
N ASP A 52 -13.65 1.20 1.75
CA ASP A 52 -13.28 -0.15 2.19
C ASP A 52 -11.86 -0.48 1.70
N ALA A 53 -11.16 -1.35 2.43
CA ALA A 53 -9.81 -1.82 2.10
C ALA A 53 -9.67 -2.46 0.70
N GLY A 54 -10.77 -2.87 0.07
CA GLY A 54 -10.78 -3.47 -1.26
C GLY A 54 -11.30 -2.55 -2.38
N GLU A 55 -11.68 -1.31 -2.08
CA GLU A 55 -12.24 -0.39 -3.07
C GLU A 55 -11.21 0.64 -3.54
N PRO A 56 -11.10 0.90 -4.86
CA PRO A 56 -10.24 1.95 -5.36
C PRO A 56 -10.78 3.33 -4.97
N GLY A 57 -9.89 4.23 -4.55
CA GLY A 57 -10.24 5.59 -4.12
C GLY A 57 -9.04 6.33 -3.52
N GLU A 58 -9.25 7.58 -3.08
CA GLU A 58 -8.21 8.38 -2.42
C GLU A 58 -7.90 7.91 -0.98
N ASN A 59 -8.85 7.18 -0.39
CA ASN A 59 -8.73 6.65 0.96
C ASN A 59 -7.66 5.57 1.07
N GLY A 60 -6.79 5.69 2.08
CA GLY A 60 -5.66 4.79 2.33
C GLY A 60 -4.31 5.40 1.96
N SER A 61 -4.28 6.55 1.28
CA SER A 61 -3.04 7.24 0.90
C SER A 61 -2.26 7.78 2.10
N LEU A 62 -2.94 8.33 3.10
CA LEU A 62 -2.29 8.80 4.33
C LEU A 62 -2.01 7.61 5.26
N ALA A 63 -2.96 6.69 5.40
CA ALA A 63 -2.86 5.53 6.27
C ALA A 63 -1.77 4.54 5.85
N SER A 64 -1.42 4.46 4.55
CA SER A 64 -0.28 3.67 4.06
C SER A 64 1.08 4.24 4.47
N ARG A 65 1.14 5.52 4.88
CA ARG A 65 2.37 6.22 5.28
C ARG A 65 2.55 6.35 6.80
N ILE A 66 1.53 5.98 7.57
CA ILE A 66 1.56 5.98 9.04
C ILE A 66 1.66 4.54 9.51
N TYR A 67 2.51 4.28 10.50
CA TYR A 67 2.87 2.94 10.94
C TYR A 67 2.51 2.73 12.41
N LEU A 68 2.15 1.49 12.77
CA LEU A 68 1.74 1.12 14.13
C LEU A 68 2.90 0.76 15.07
N ASP A 69 4.12 0.69 14.54
CA ASP A 69 5.33 0.40 15.29
C ASP A 69 5.69 1.57 16.23
N VAL A 70 6.11 1.21 17.45
CA VAL A 70 6.71 2.16 18.38
C VAL A 70 7.94 2.75 17.68
N PRO A 71 8.11 4.08 17.58
CA PRO A 71 9.33 4.64 17.03
C PRO A 71 10.47 4.11 17.88
N MET A 72 11.25 3.18 17.34
CA MET A 72 12.52 2.79 17.90
C MET A 72 13.28 4.11 18.14
N PRO A 73 13.76 4.41 19.36
CA PRO A 73 14.63 5.55 19.59
C PRO A 73 15.87 5.37 18.70
N GLY A 74 15.87 6.03 17.54
CA GLY A 74 16.75 5.63 16.44
C GLY A 74 16.26 6.12 15.08
N ALA A 75 16.10 7.45 14.99
CA ALA A 75 16.09 8.27 13.78
C ALA A 75 14.87 8.16 12.84
N ALA A 76 14.19 9.30 12.64
CA ALA A 76 13.72 9.64 11.29
C ALA A 76 14.87 9.37 10.30
N PRO A 77 14.65 8.94 9.05
CA PRO A 77 15.77 8.68 8.13
C PRO A 77 16.66 9.93 8.01
N THR A 78 17.76 10.00 8.77
CA THR A 78 18.82 11.00 8.59
C THR A 78 19.68 10.64 7.38
N ASP A 79 19.34 9.53 6.72
CA ASP A 79 19.93 9.07 5.48
C ASP A 79 19.14 9.63 4.29
N ASP A 80 19.65 10.72 3.72
CA ASP A 80 19.12 11.36 2.51
C ASP A 80 18.95 10.37 1.34
N VAL A 81 19.77 9.32 1.29
CA VAL A 81 19.69 8.29 0.25
C VAL A 81 18.45 7.44 0.45
N LEU A 82 18.20 6.97 1.67
CA LEU A 82 16.99 6.21 2.00
C LEU A 82 15.73 7.05 1.76
N LEU A 83 15.73 8.32 2.13
CA LEU A 83 14.60 9.22 1.87
C LEU A 83 14.30 9.34 0.37
N LYS A 84 15.34 9.53 -0.47
CA LYS A 84 15.18 9.59 -1.93
C LYS A 84 14.66 8.27 -2.51
N LEU A 85 15.11 7.13 -2.00
CA LEU A 85 14.63 5.82 -2.44
C LEU A 85 13.15 5.62 -2.08
N LEU A 86 12.75 6.01 -0.87
CA LEU A 86 11.35 5.96 -0.44
C LEU A 86 10.45 6.89 -1.26
N GLN A 87 10.92 8.11 -1.56
CA GLN A 87 10.22 9.03 -2.46
C GLN A 87 10.07 8.44 -3.86
N ARG A 88 11.14 7.85 -4.41
CA ARG A 88 11.09 7.20 -5.72
C ARG A 88 10.13 6.01 -5.75
N LYS A 89 10.11 5.19 -4.70
CA LYS A 89 9.16 4.08 -4.55
C LYS A 89 7.72 4.59 -4.61
N ALA A 90 7.39 5.62 -3.83
CA ALA A 90 6.05 6.21 -3.79
C ALA A 90 5.63 6.80 -5.15
N THR A 91 6.54 7.46 -5.88
CA THR A 91 6.25 7.94 -7.23
C THR A 91 5.94 6.79 -8.19
N LEU A 92 6.73 5.72 -8.17
CA LEU A 92 6.50 4.55 -9.03
C LEU A 92 5.19 3.83 -8.71
N GLU A 93 4.82 3.75 -7.44
CA GLU A 93 3.52 3.21 -7.01
C GLU A 93 2.36 4.05 -7.55
N ALA A 94 2.45 5.38 -7.45
CA ALA A 94 1.46 6.28 -8.04
C ALA A 94 1.39 6.16 -9.56
N ASP A 95 2.53 6.11 -10.26
CA ASP A 95 2.59 5.94 -11.71
C ASP A 95 1.92 4.62 -12.16
N VAL A 96 2.06 3.55 -11.36
CA VAL A 96 1.41 2.25 -11.62
C VAL A 96 -0.11 2.35 -11.48
N GLU A 97 -0.61 3.05 -10.45
CA GLU A 97 -2.06 3.25 -10.29
C GLU A 97 -2.63 4.13 -11.41
N ASP A 98 -1.95 5.20 -11.78
CA ASP A 98 -2.34 6.04 -12.91
C ASP A 98 -2.37 5.25 -14.23
N LEU A 99 -1.38 4.37 -14.45
CA LEU A 99 -1.35 3.50 -15.62
C LEU A 99 -2.52 2.51 -15.63
N LYS A 100 -2.92 1.96 -14.47
CA LYS A 100 -4.09 1.08 -14.34
C LYS A 100 -5.39 1.82 -14.68
N ILE A 101 -5.55 3.07 -14.25
CA ILE A 101 -6.70 3.91 -14.61
C ILE A 101 -6.74 4.15 -16.12
N ARG A 102 -5.60 4.45 -16.72
CA ARG A 102 -5.48 4.71 -18.17
C ARG A 102 -5.61 3.46 -19.04
N ARG A 103 -5.54 2.26 -18.47
CA ARG A 103 -5.56 0.97 -19.19
C ARG A 103 -6.72 0.86 -20.18
N THR A 104 -7.89 1.41 -19.86
CA THR A 104 -9.09 1.37 -20.72
C THR A 104 -8.95 2.20 -22.00
N PHE A 105 -7.99 3.14 -22.04
CA PHE A 105 -7.74 4.05 -23.15
C PHE A 105 -6.43 3.76 -23.90
N LEU A 106 -5.66 2.76 -23.45
CA LEU A 106 -4.36 2.39 -24.01
C LEU A 106 -4.46 1.10 -24.84
N PRO A 107 -3.75 1.01 -25.98
CA PRO A 107 -3.46 -0.27 -26.63
C PRO A 107 -2.83 -1.27 -25.64
N GLY A 108 -3.21 -2.54 -25.74
CA GLY A 108 -2.81 -3.56 -24.75
C GLY A 108 -1.30 -3.84 -24.72
N ASP A 109 -0.64 -3.72 -25.86
CA ASP A 109 0.82 -3.82 -26.02
C ASP A 109 1.54 -2.63 -25.39
N GLU A 110 1.03 -1.41 -25.59
CA GLU A 110 1.56 -0.19 -24.96
C GLU A 110 1.41 -0.25 -23.43
N TYR A 111 0.23 -0.63 -22.94
CA TYR A 111 0.01 -0.83 -21.50
C TYR A 111 0.96 -1.89 -20.91
N ALA A 112 1.14 -3.03 -21.58
CA ALA A 112 1.99 -4.10 -21.09
C ALA A 112 3.46 -3.67 -20.99
N ALA A 113 3.97 -2.96 -22.01
CA ALA A 113 5.35 -2.46 -22.02
C ALA A 113 5.58 -1.42 -20.91
N GLU A 114 4.66 -0.47 -20.74
CA GLU A 114 4.74 0.55 -19.69
C GLU A 114 4.63 -0.06 -18.29
N PHE A 115 3.74 -1.03 -18.11
CA PHE A 115 3.55 -1.72 -16.83
C PHE A 115 4.77 -2.56 -16.45
N GLU A 116 5.33 -3.32 -17.40
CA GLU A 116 6.55 -4.09 -17.18
C GLU A 116 7.70 -3.17 -16.75
N ARG A 117 7.90 -2.04 -17.44
CA ARG A 117 8.94 -1.07 -17.10
C ARG A 117 8.80 -0.56 -15.67
N LEU A 118 7.61 -0.11 -15.29
CA LEU A 118 7.33 0.42 -13.96
C LEU A 118 7.53 -0.64 -12.86
N MET A 119 7.05 -1.87 -13.07
CA MET A 119 7.19 -2.95 -12.10
C MET A 119 8.65 -3.39 -11.91
N ILE A 120 9.46 -3.42 -12.98
CA ILE A 120 10.90 -3.71 -12.87
C ILE A 120 11.60 -2.61 -12.06
N GLU A 121 11.28 -1.35 -12.31
CA GLU A 121 11.89 -0.25 -11.58
C GLU A 121 11.49 -0.26 -10.10
N LEU A 122 10.20 -0.46 -9.81
CA LEU A 122 9.68 -0.58 -8.45
C LEU A 122 10.34 -1.73 -7.69
N ALA A 123 10.55 -2.88 -8.34
CA ALA A 123 11.22 -4.03 -7.74
C ALA A 123 12.69 -3.72 -7.37
N ARG A 124 13.42 -2.99 -8.24
CA ARG A 124 14.79 -2.56 -7.98
C ARG A 124 14.86 -1.59 -6.80
N VAL A 125 14.04 -0.54 -6.82
CA VAL A 125 14.00 0.46 -5.73
C VAL A 125 13.61 -0.20 -4.41
N SER A 126 12.63 -1.11 -4.41
CA SER A 126 12.22 -1.84 -3.21
C SER A 126 13.33 -2.74 -2.66
N ARG A 127 14.15 -3.35 -3.52
CA ARG A 127 15.33 -4.11 -3.07
C ARG A 127 16.36 -3.18 -2.43
N ASP A 128 16.66 -2.06 -3.08
CA ASP A 128 17.68 -1.12 -2.61
C ASP A 128 17.27 -0.48 -1.26
N VAL A 129 15.97 -0.20 -1.06
CA VAL A 129 15.41 0.19 0.24
C VAL A 129 15.67 -0.89 1.30
N ARG A 130 15.35 -2.17 1.00
CA ARG A 130 15.57 -3.27 1.96
C ARG A 130 17.04 -3.48 2.30
N GLU A 131 17.94 -3.38 1.33
CA GLU A 131 19.38 -3.49 1.57
C GLU A 131 19.89 -2.35 2.47
N ARG A 132 19.41 -1.13 2.23
CA ARG A 132 19.83 0.05 2.99
C ARG A 132 19.28 0.06 4.42
N VAL A 133 18.08 -0.48 4.65
CA VAL A 133 17.48 -0.65 5.97
C VAL A 133 18.18 -1.76 6.79
N LYS A 134 18.75 -2.77 6.13
CA LYS A 134 19.51 -3.85 6.78
C LYS A 134 20.96 -3.48 7.13
N SER A 135 21.51 -2.45 6.48
CA SER A 135 22.88 -1.97 6.67
C SER A 135 22.98 -0.97 7.81
#